data_AF-A0A814E9M8-F1
#
_entry.id   AF-A0A814E9M8-F1
#
_cell.length_a   1.000
_cell.length_b   1.000
_cell.length_c   1.000
_cell.angle_alpha   90.00
_cell.angle_beta   90.00
_cell.angle_gamma   90.00
#
_symmetry.space_group_name_H-M   'P 1'
#
loop_
_entity.id
_entity.type
_entity.pdbx_description
1 polymer ?
#
loop_
_entity_poly.entity_id
_entity_poly.type
_entity_poly.pdbx_seq_one_letter_code
_entity_poly.pdbx_strand_id
1 'polypeptide(L)'
;MNSNECDDFVSFEKFCVHGIYTGLKWQCIEFARRWLLLCKSCIFQNIGYAADMWQELIYVERVTDGQKFPLKTYSNGSLYKPECGSLLIYLRSEDSPYGHVAVICKVQESFIRVCEQNYQFHYWSSNYARQIPMIYRNGLYYIEDNYDVYGWMEIENNDQLKPLDESNISLRIRLLIMIIHHPMLIIQKKCFLCNPMTKMFVIIKQMKIFFETISSTLNQLYQLFMQATDYIIHNDEFLTLFKIPNQFWLRIRRS
;
A
#
# COMPACT_ATOMS: atom_id res chain seq x y z
N MET A 1 4.34 0.92 14.83
CA MET A 1 3.60 1.20 13.58
C MET A 1 4.62 1.45 12.51
N ASN A 2 4.42 0.88 11.33
CA ASN A 2 5.30 1.11 10.18
C ASN A 2 4.71 2.26 9.34
N SER A 3 5.55 3.15 8.83
CA SER A 3 5.15 4.35 8.07
C SER A 3 5.68 4.25 6.63
N ASN A 4 5.00 4.84 5.66
CA ASN A 4 5.44 4.86 4.25
C ASN A 4 6.39 6.02 3.93
N GLU A 5 7.14 6.54 4.91
CA GLU A 5 8.03 7.70 4.76
C GLU A 5 7.32 9.00 4.33
N CYS A 6 6.89 9.11 3.06
CA CYS A 6 6.14 10.22 2.46
C CYS A 6 5.13 9.75 1.38
N ASP A 7 4.30 10.67 0.86
CA ASP A 7 3.12 10.37 0.03
C ASP A 7 3.43 9.57 -1.26
N ASP A 8 4.54 9.90 -1.91
CA ASP A 8 4.94 9.30 -3.20
C ASP A 8 5.93 8.13 -3.05
N PHE A 9 6.32 7.77 -1.83
CA PHE A 9 7.32 6.74 -1.63
C PHE A 9 6.76 5.37 -1.97
N VAL A 10 7.49 4.60 -2.77
CA VAL A 10 7.19 3.19 -3.04
C VAL A 10 8.44 2.38 -2.73
N SER A 11 8.38 1.56 -1.67
CA SER A 11 9.51 0.70 -1.31
C SER A 11 9.79 -0.39 -2.35
N PHE A 12 8.76 -0.78 -3.11
CA PHE A 12 8.70 -1.98 -3.96
C PHE A 12 8.93 -3.31 -3.22
N GLU A 13 9.08 -3.26 -1.90
CA GLU A 13 9.18 -4.46 -1.07
C GLU A 13 7.80 -5.08 -0.87
N LYS A 14 7.69 -6.37 -1.15
CA LYS A 14 6.48 -7.14 -0.88
C LYS A 14 6.35 -7.39 0.63
N PHE A 15 5.14 -7.25 1.16
CA PHE A 15 4.81 -7.69 2.50
C PHE A 15 3.91 -8.93 2.47
N CYS A 16 4.28 -9.92 3.29
CA CYS A 16 3.50 -11.13 3.47
C CYS A 16 3.23 -11.35 4.95
N VAL A 17 2.00 -11.77 5.28
CA VAL A 17 1.59 -12.20 6.62
C VAL A 17 1.29 -13.69 6.54
N HIS A 18 2.03 -14.49 7.32
CA HIS A 18 2.00 -15.96 7.23
C HIS A 18 2.10 -16.44 5.76
N GLY A 19 3.04 -15.92 4.97
CA GLY A 19 3.22 -16.32 3.57
C GLY A 19 2.14 -15.82 2.59
N ILE A 20 1.09 -15.13 3.05
CA ILE A 20 0.05 -14.54 2.20
C ILE A 20 0.47 -13.12 1.82
N TYR A 21 0.59 -12.84 0.52
CA TYR A 21 0.92 -11.51 0.02
C TYR A 21 -0.18 -10.50 0.35
N THR A 22 0.21 -9.41 0.99
CA THR A 22 -0.70 -8.34 1.42
C THR A 22 -0.53 -7.07 0.60
N GLY A 23 0.62 -6.82 -0.02
CA GLY A 23 0.86 -5.65 -0.86
C GLY A 23 2.30 -5.16 -0.79
N LEU A 24 2.55 -3.96 -1.32
CA LEU A 24 3.84 -3.30 -1.19
C LEU A 24 3.90 -2.53 0.14
N LYS A 25 5.01 -2.63 0.86
CA LYS A 25 5.23 -1.83 2.08
C LYS A 25 5.31 -0.34 1.71
N TRP A 26 4.67 0.60 2.41
CA TRP A 26 3.54 0.47 3.34
C TRP A 26 2.35 1.21 2.73
N GLN A 27 1.87 0.71 1.60
CA GLN A 27 0.85 1.35 0.78
C GLN A 27 -0.57 1.19 1.37
N CYS A 28 -1.48 2.10 1.04
CA CYS A 28 -2.86 2.06 1.52
C CYS A 28 -3.60 0.75 1.17
N ILE A 29 -3.41 0.23 -0.05
CA ILE A 29 -3.96 -1.06 -0.50
C ILE A 29 -3.37 -2.22 0.32
N GLU A 30 -2.08 -2.16 0.67
CA GLU A 30 -1.44 -3.17 1.50
C GLU A 30 -2.07 -3.22 2.88
N PHE A 31 -2.24 -2.06 3.51
CA PHE A 31 -2.88 -1.95 4.82
C PHE A 31 -4.31 -2.51 4.80
N ALA A 32 -5.13 -2.11 3.82
CA ALA A 32 -6.51 -2.58 3.71
C ALA A 32 -6.58 -4.11 3.54
N ARG A 33 -5.73 -4.70 2.69
CA ARG A 33 -5.68 -6.16 2.48
C ARG A 33 -5.20 -6.89 3.74
N ARG A 34 -4.18 -6.38 4.41
CA ARG A 34 -3.68 -6.95 5.67
C ARG A 34 -4.71 -6.85 6.79
N TRP A 35 -5.42 -5.74 6.89
CA TRP A 35 -6.47 -5.56 7.89
C TRP A 35 -7.59 -6.58 7.69
N LEU A 36 -8.06 -6.77 6.45
CA LEU A 36 -9.06 -7.79 6.12
C LEU A 36 -8.56 -9.20 6.44
N LEU A 37 -7.29 -9.48 6.16
CA LEU A 37 -6.69 -10.78 6.45
C LEU A 37 -6.72 -11.05 7.95
N LEU A 38 -6.20 -10.12 8.75
CA LEU A 38 -6.08 -10.30 10.21
C LEU A 38 -7.43 -10.27 10.92
N CYS A 39 -8.32 -9.35 10.54
CA CYS A 39 -9.57 -9.11 11.26
C CYS A 39 -10.75 -9.96 10.73
N LYS A 40 -10.70 -10.40 9.48
CA LYS A 40 -11.81 -11.09 8.81
C LYS A 40 -11.42 -12.39 8.11
N SER A 41 -10.15 -12.81 8.19
CA SER A 41 -9.61 -13.97 7.46
C SER A 41 -9.76 -13.86 5.94
N CYS A 42 -9.89 -12.64 5.40
CA CYS A 42 -10.22 -12.42 4.00
C CYS A 42 -9.15 -11.59 3.29
N ILE A 43 -9.00 -11.80 1.98
CA ILE A 43 -8.21 -10.94 1.10
C ILE A 43 -9.06 -10.51 -0.10
N PHE A 44 -8.57 -9.54 -0.86
CA PHE A 44 -9.13 -9.19 -2.17
C PHE A 44 -8.05 -9.30 -3.25
N GLN A 45 -8.51 -9.38 -4.51
CA GLN A 45 -7.67 -9.50 -5.69
C GLN A 45 -6.61 -8.38 -5.79
N ASN A 46 -5.65 -8.58 -6.68
CA ASN A 46 -4.68 -7.53 -6.96
C ASN A 46 -5.37 -6.38 -7.70
N ILE A 47 -5.23 -5.17 -7.16
CA ILE A 47 -5.80 -3.93 -7.71
C ILE A 47 -4.64 -2.95 -7.84
N GLY A 48 -4.54 -2.31 -9.02
CA GLY A 48 -3.41 -1.44 -9.35
C GLY A 48 -3.40 -0.14 -8.54
N TYR A 49 -4.55 0.51 -8.46
CA TYR A 49 -4.71 1.82 -7.81
C TYR A 49 -5.90 1.80 -6.85
N ALA A 50 -5.83 2.55 -5.76
CA ALA A 50 -6.83 2.48 -4.70
C ALA A 50 -8.21 2.95 -5.18
N ALA A 51 -8.27 3.98 -6.03
CA ALA A 51 -9.52 4.44 -6.64
C ALA A 51 -10.24 3.36 -7.46
N ASP A 52 -9.49 2.46 -8.13
CA ASP A 52 -10.09 1.42 -8.99
C ASP A 52 -10.84 0.36 -8.17
N MET A 53 -10.57 0.26 -6.87
CA MET A 53 -11.37 -0.57 -5.96
C MET A 53 -12.85 -0.25 -6.12
N TRP A 54 -13.23 1.02 -6.33
CA TRP A 54 -14.63 1.44 -6.49
C TRP A 54 -15.40 0.64 -7.56
N GLN A 55 -14.75 0.26 -8.65
CA GLN A 55 -15.38 -0.40 -9.79
C GLN A 55 -14.98 -1.88 -9.92
N GLU A 56 -13.75 -2.21 -9.54
CA GLU A 56 -13.19 -3.55 -9.75
C GLU A 56 -13.39 -4.48 -8.55
N LEU A 57 -13.56 -3.94 -7.34
CA LEU A 57 -13.62 -4.73 -6.12
C LEU A 57 -15.06 -5.16 -5.79
N ILE A 58 -15.42 -6.36 -6.25
CA ILE A 58 -16.78 -6.91 -6.13
C ILE A 58 -16.97 -7.95 -5.01
N TYR A 59 -15.90 -8.56 -4.52
CA TYR A 59 -15.94 -9.52 -3.41
C TYR A 59 -14.61 -9.55 -2.64
N VAL A 60 -14.65 -10.08 -1.42
CA VAL A 60 -13.46 -10.57 -0.71
C VAL A 60 -13.51 -12.09 -0.63
N GLU A 61 -12.35 -12.74 -0.56
CA GLU A 61 -12.21 -14.19 -0.50
C GLU A 61 -11.58 -14.61 0.83
N ARG A 62 -12.26 -15.50 1.55
CA ARG A 62 -11.76 -16.05 2.81
C ARG A 62 -10.65 -17.06 2.54
N VAL A 63 -9.51 -16.88 3.20
CA VAL A 63 -8.28 -17.65 2.89
C VAL A 63 -8.33 -19.10 3.37
N THR A 64 -9.20 -19.41 4.32
CA THR A 64 -9.29 -20.76 4.92
C THR A 64 -10.01 -21.76 4.03
N ASP A 65 -11.02 -21.33 3.27
CA ASP A 65 -11.85 -22.21 2.43
C ASP A 65 -12.04 -21.72 0.99
N GLY A 66 -11.73 -20.46 0.68
CA GLY A 66 -11.94 -19.84 -0.63
C GLY A 66 -13.37 -19.31 -0.83
N GLN A 67 -14.19 -19.25 0.23
CA GLN A 67 -15.54 -18.69 0.13
C GLN A 67 -15.45 -17.20 -0.21
N LYS A 68 -16.26 -16.77 -1.20
CA LYS A 68 -16.33 -15.38 -1.64
C LYS A 68 -17.51 -14.67 -1.01
N PHE A 69 -17.28 -13.48 -0.50
CA PHE A 69 -18.26 -12.62 0.15
C PHE A 69 -18.42 -11.36 -0.71
N PRO A 70 -19.60 -11.15 -1.33
CA PRO A 70 -19.86 -9.95 -2.13
C PRO A 70 -19.67 -8.67 -1.33
N LEU A 71 -19.32 -7.60 -2.03
CA LEU A 71 -19.24 -6.26 -1.47
C LEU A 71 -20.43 -5.42 -1.95
N LYS A 72 -21.08 -4.75 -1.00
CA LYS A 72 -22.11 -3.75 -1.26
C LYS A 72 -21.48 -2.37 -1.20
N THR A 73 -21.69 -1.58 -2.25
CA THR A 73 -21.15 -0.22 -2.37
C THR A 73 -22.21 0.81 -2.01
N TYR A 74 -21.81 1.85 -1.28
CA TYR A 74 -22.66 2.99 -0.94
C TYR A 74 -21.91 4.27 -1.27
N SER A 75 -22.42 5.02 -2.25
CA SER A 75 -21.85 6.31 -2.63
C SER A 75 -21.89 7.29 -1.46
N ASN A 76 -20.93 8.21 -1.42
CA ASN A 76 -20.95 9.32 -0.48
C ASN A 76 -22.24 10.15 -0.68
N GLY A 77 -22.98 10.41 0.39
CA GLY A 77 -24.37 10.88 0.32
C GLY A 77 -25.41 9.75 0.24
N SER A 78 -25.11 8.57 0.77
CA SER A 78 -26.05 7.43 0.87
C SER A 78 -27.11 7.65 1.95
N LEU A 79 -28.27 7.01 1.79
CA LEU A 79 -29.30 6.89 2.85
C LEU A 79 -28.82 6.08 4.05
N TYR A 80 -27.86 5.19 3.81
CA TYR A 80 -27.30 4.31 4.81
C TYR A 80 -26.04 4.93 5.41
N LYS A 81 -25.80 4.69 6.69
CA LYS A 81 -24.59 5.08 7.40
C LYS A 81 -23.52 3.98 7.22
N PRO A 82 -22.21 4.30 7.14
CA PRO A 82 -21.19 3.25 7.11
C PRO A 82 -21.19 2.41 8.39
N GLU A 83 -20.78 1.16 8.24
CA GLU A 83 -20.48 0.26 9.35
C GLU A 83 -19.00 0.25 9.76
N CYS A 84 -18.72 -0.33 10.93
CA CYS A 84 -17.35 -0.62 11.33
C CYS A 84 -16.76 -1.74 10.47
N GLY A 85 -15.58 -1.51 9.92
CA GLY A 85 -14.89 -2.40 9.00
C GLY A 85 -15.20 -2.17 7.54
N SER A 86 -15.95 -1.12 7.19
CA SER A 86 -16.16 -0.69 5.81
C SER A 86 -14.87 -0.14 5.20
N LEU A 87 -14.69 -0.38 3.90
CA LEU A 87 -13.58 0.19 3.13
C LEU A 87 -14.02 1.55 2.57
N LEU A 88 -13.38 2.63 3.01
CA LEU A 88 -13.61 3.98 2.51
C LEU A 88 -12.71 4.24 1.29
N ILE A 89 -13.30 4.59 0.15
CA ILE A 89 -12.58 4.75 -1.12
C ILE A 89 -12.60 6.20 -1.56
N TYR A 90 -11.42 6.73 -1.93
CA TYR A 90 -11.24 8.10 -2.40
C TYR A 90 -11.07 8.18 -3.90
N LEU A 91 -11.47 9.31 -4.47
CA LEU A 91 -11.28 9.65 -5.88
C LEU A 91 -9.81 9.92 -6.16
N ARG A 92 -9.49 9.90 -7.46
CA ARG A 92 -8.25 10.48 -7.96
C ARG A 92 -8.37 12.01 -7.99
N SER A 93 -7.29 12.70 -7.63
CA SER A 93 -7.13 14.14 -7.80
C SER A 93 -5.70 14.45 -8.26
N GLU A 94 -5.38 15.72 -8.52
CA GLU A 94 -4.01 16.12 -8.88
C GLU A 94 -3.00 15.73 -7.79
N ASP A 95 -3.36 15.95 -6.52
CA ASP A 95 -2.53 15.63 -5.35
C ASP A 95 -2.68 14.17 -4.87
N SER A 96 -3.61 13.41 -5.43
CA SER A 96 -3.85 11.99 -5.11
C SER A 96 -4.16 11.20 -6.39
N PRO A 97 -3.18 11.01 -7.30
CA PRO A 97 -3.41 10.46 -8.64
C PRO A 97 -3.83 8.98 -8.64
N TYR A 98 -3.56 8.26 -7.56
CA TYR A 98 -3.90 6.84 -7.40
C TYR A 98 -5.20 6.62 -6.61
N GLY A 99 -5.79 7.71 -6.09
CA GLY A 99 -6.81 7.66 -5.04
C GLY A 99 -6.25 7.07 -3.74
N HIS A 100 -7.16 6.76 -2.83
CA HIS A 100 -6.80 6.25 -1.51
C HIS A 100 -7.84 5.26 -0.98
N VAL A 101 -7.42 4.41 -0.04
CA VAL A 101 -8.30 3.50 0.68
C VAL A 101 -7.98 3.51 2.17
N ALA A 102 -9.03 3.60 2.99
CA ALA A 102 -8.95 3.54 4.43
C ALA A 102 -9.95 2.51 4.99
N VAL A 103 -9.68 1.97 6.18
CA VAL A 103 -10.62 1.10 6.88
C VAL A 103 -11.30 1.90 7.98
N ILE A 104 -12.64 1.97 7.96
CA ILE A 104 -13.42 2.60 9.02
C ILE A 104 -13.38 1.70 10.26
N CYS A 105 -12.73 2.14 11.34
CA CYS A 105 -12.57 1.35 12.57
C CYS A 105 -13.52 1.76 13.71
N LYS A 106 -14.19 2.92 13.57
CA LYS A 106 -15.23 3.37 14.49
C LYS A 106 -16.20 4.29 13.76
N VAL A 107 -17.48 4.12 14.05
CA VAL A 107 -18.54 4.99 13.57
C VAL A 107 -19.23 5.60 14.79
N GLN A 108 -19.43 6.91 14.76
CA GLN A 108 -20.14 7.69 15.77
C GLN A 108 -21.21 8.53 15.08
N GLU A 109 -21.91 9.38 15.82
CA GLU A 109 -23.01 10.16 15.25
C GLU A 109 -22.54 11.23 14.27
N SER A 110 -21.48 11.96 14.62
CA SER A 110 -20.96 13.08 13.83
C SER A 110 -19.59 12.84 13.20
N PHE A 111 -19.03 11.63 13.36
CA PHE A 111 -17.71 11.32 12.83
C PHE A 111 -17.49 9.82 12.64
N ILE A 112 -16.49 9.51 11.83
CA ILE A 112 -15.86 8.20 11.73
C ILE A 112 -14.39 8.29 12.14
N ARG A 113 -13.80 7.16 12.52
CA ARG A 113 -12.36 7.01 12.65
C ARG A 113 -11.88 5.97 11.67
N VAL A 114 -10.72 6.23 11.09
CA VAL A 114 -10.13 5.38 10.07
C VAL A 114 -8.76 4.89 10.50
N CYS A 115 -8.41 3.69 10.06
CA CYS A 115 -7.06 3.16 10.06
C CYS A 115 -6.60 3.02 8.60
N GLU A 116 -5.40 3.48 8.29
CA GLU A 116 -4.87 3.52 6.92
C GLU A 116 -3.34 3.63 6.94
N GLN A 117 -2.70 3.49 5.78
CA GLN A 117 -1.29 3.86 5.61
C GLN A 117 -1.13 4.66 4.32
N ASN A 118 0.01 5.36 4.20
CA ASN A 118 0.29 6.27 3.09
C ASN A 118 -0.73 7.42 2.96
N TYR A 119 -0.94 8.14 4.08
CA TYR A 119 -1.78 9.34 4.12
C TYR A 119 -1.26 10.35 5.15
N GLN A 120 -1.01 9.89 6.38
CA GLN A 120 -0.34 10.67 7.42
C GLN A 120 0.78 9.82 8.04
N PHE A 121 1.96 10.42 8.21
CA PHE A 121 3.20 9.72 8.59
C PHE A 121 3.58 9.85 10.06
N HIS A 122 2.72 10.43 10.89
CA HIS A 122 2.95 10.58 12.32
C HIS A 122 2.55 9.31 13.09
N TYR A 123 3.16 9.10 14.26
CA TYR A 123 2.75 8.03 15.16
C TYR A 123 1.33 8.27 15.67
N TRP A 124 0.47 7.27 15.56
CA TRP A 124 -0.88 7.39 16.09
C TRP A 124 -0.85 7.41 17.61
N SER A 125 -1.57 8.37 18.18
CA SER A 125 -1.77 8.46 19.63
C SER A 125 -2.76 7.41 20.15
N SER A 126 -3.43 6.68 19.25
CA SER A 126 -4.47 5.71 19.58
C SER A 126 -4.57 4.59 18.54
N ASN A 127 -5.64 3.81 18.57
CA ASN A 127 -5.90 2.68 17.67
C ASN A 127 -6.50 3.09 16.30
N TYR A 128 -6.36 4.36 15.91
CA TYR A 128 -6.84 4.93 14.66
C TYR A 128 -5.87 5.99 14.15
N ALA A 129 -5.81 6.19 12.84
CA ALA A 129 -4.96 7.18 12.20
C ALA A 129 -5.50 8.60 12.43
N ARG A 130 -6.76 8.80 12.05
CA ARG A 130 -7.43 10.10 12.15
C ARG A 130 -8.94 9.95 12.26
N GLN A 131 -9.58 11.07 12.56
CA GLN A 131 -11.03 11.21 12.66
C GLN A 131 -11.51 12.08 11.51
N ILE A 132 -12.59 11.66 10.85
CA ILE A 132 -13.18 12.36 9.71
C ILE A 132 -14.61 12.75 10.08
N PRO A 133 -15.03 14.01 9.87
CA PRO A 133 -16.42 14.43 10.04
C PRO A 133 -17.38 13.58 9.20
N MET A 134 -18.50 13.22 9.79
CA MET A 134 -19.62 12.58 9.10
C MET A 134 -20.86 13.46 9.28
N ILE A 135 -21.37 14.00 8.18
CA ILE A 135 -22.44 14.98 8.16
C ILE A 135 -23.72 14.30 7.70
N TYR A 136 -24.77 14.43 8.52
CA TYR A 136 -26.11 14.02 8.16
C TYR A 136 -26.92 15.25 7.70
N ARG A 137 -27.27 15.30 6.41
CA ARG A 137 -28.06 16.40 5.82
C ARG A 137 -29.11 15.84 4.87
N ASN A 138 -30.34 16.35 4.96
CA ASN A 138 -31.47 15.96 4.09
C ASN A 138 -31.72 14.45 4.00
N GLY A 139 -31.52 13.71 5.10
CA GLY A 139 -31.72 12.27 5.13
C GLY A 139 -30.52 11.44 4.65
N LEU A 140 -29.40 12.07 4.27
CA LEU A 140 -28.25 11.42 3.65
C LEU A 140 -26.98 11.62 4.49
N TYR A 141 -26.10 10.61 4.47
CA TYR A 141 -24.82 10.61 5.17
C TYR A 141 -23.67 10.96 4.22
N TYR A 142 -22.90 11.96 4.60
CA TYR A 142 -21.70 12.41 3.89
C TYR A 142 -20.47 12.26 4.78
N ILE A 143 -19.37 11.78 4.19
CA ILE A 143 -18.03 11.84 4.78
C ILE A 143 -17.31 12.97 4.04
N GLU A 144 -16.96 14.03 4.78
CA GLU A 144 -16.27 15.20 4.23
C GLU A 144 -14.82 15.23 4.76
N ASP A 145 -13.87 15.24 3.83
CA ASP A 145 -12.45 15.10 4.10
C ASP A 145 -11.64 15.96 3.11
N ASN A 146 -10.31 16.00 3.27
CA ASN A 146 -9.44 16.81 2.42
C ASN A 146 -9.46 16.40 0.92
N TYR A 147 -9.75 15.13 0.64
CA TYR A 147 -9.91 14.62 -0.72
C TYR A 147 -11.31 14.05 -0.92
N ASP A 148 -11.78 14.09 -2.17
CA ASP A 148 -13.10 13.60 -2.52
C ASP A 148 -13.23 12.09 -2.28
N VAL A 149 -14.35 11.70 -1.68
CA VAL A 149 -14.69 10.32 -1.32
C VAL A 149 -15.73 9.78 -2.30
N TYR A 150 -15.47 8.61 -2.90
CA TYR A 150 -16.45 7.92 -3.74
C TYR A 150 -17.61 7.42 -2.88
N GLY A 151 -17.25 6.81 -1.76
CA GLY A 151 -18.16 6.22 -0.80
C GLY A 151 -17.45 5.12 -0.02
N TRP A 152 -18.21 4.15 0.48
CA TRP A 152 -17.67 3.02 1.22
C TRP A 152 -18.24 1.68 0.73
N MET A 153 -17.49 0.62 1.02
CA MET A 153 -17.85 -0.76 0.71
C MET A 153 -18.01 -1.58 1.97
N GLU A 154 -19.06 -2.38 2.01
CA GLU A 154 -19.38 -3.29 3.11
C GLU A 154 -19.43 -4.73 2.62
N ILE A 155 -18.91 -5.65 3.43
CA ILE A 155 -18.94 -7.07 3.11
C ILE A 155 -20.30 -7.62 3.47
N GLU A 156 -20.98 -8.24 2.52
CA GLU A 156 -22.23 -8.94 2.80
C GLU A 156 -21.97 -10.20 3.63
N ASN A 157 -22.88 -10.52 4.55
CA ASN A 157 -22.75 -11.64 5.51
C ASN A 157 -21.47 -11.56 6.35
N ASN A 158 -21.09 -10.34 6.75
CA ASN A 158 -19.89 -10.08 7.55
C ASN A 158 -19.90 -10.79 8.92
N ASP A 159 -21.06 -11.18 9.44
CA ASP A 159 -21.24 -11.98 10.65
C ASP A 159 -20.60 -13.38 10.57
N GLN A 160 -20.40 -13.91 9.36
CA GLN A 160 -19.72 -15.18 9.12
C GLN A 160 -18.18 -15.05 9.18
N LEU A 161 -17.64 -13.84 9.22
CA LEU A 161 -16.21 -13.57 9.19
C LEU A 161 -15.65 -13.46 10.60
N LYS A 162 -14.45 -14.00 10.79
CA LYS A 162 -13.76 -14.01 12.08
C LYS A 162 -12.29 -13.61 11.89
N PRO A 163 -11.64 -13.10 12.95
CA PRO A 163 -10.20 -12.89 12.94
C PRO A 163 -9.45 -14.17 12.56
N LEU A 164 -8.31 -13.99 11.91
CA LEU A 164 -7.52 -15.09 11.42
C LEU A 164 -6.97 -15.93 12.57
N ASP A 165 -7.27 -17.23 12.53
CA ASP A 165 -6.71 -18.21 13.45
C ASP A 165 -5.48 -18.87 12.81
N GLU A 166 -4.30 -18.53 13.32
CA GLU A 166 -3.00 -19.00 12.81
C GLU A 166 -2.85 -20.51 12.81
N SER A 167 -3.56 -21.23 13.69
CA SER A 167 -3.49 -22.69 13.78
C SER A 167 -4.03 -23.40 12.52
N ASN A 168 -4.95 -22.75 11.79
CA ASN A 168 -5.61 -23.31 10.60
C ASN A 168 -4.90 -22.97 9.27
N ILE A 169 -3.89 -22.10 9.30
CA ILE A 169 -3.21 -21.58 8.11
C ILE A 169 -2.28 -22.65 7.47
N SER A 170 -1.82 -23.62 8.27
CA SER A 170 -0.78 -24.59 7.91
C SER A 170 -1.13 -25.54 6.75
N LEU A 171 -2.41 -25.71 6.41
CA LEU A 171 -2.85 -26.71 5.42
C LEU A 171 -2.97 -26.22 3.97
N ARG A 172 -3.15 -24.90 3.71
CA ARG A 172 -3.37 -24.38 2.33
C ARG A 172 -2.26 -23.51 1.75
N ILE A 173 -1.34 -22.95 2.55
CA ILE A 173 -0.21 -22.17 2.02
C ILE A 173 0.64 -22.98 1.03
N ARG A 174 0.71 -24.31 1.21
CA ARG A 174 1.44 -25.20 0.30
C ARG A 174 0.86 -25.29 -1.12
N LEU A 175 -0.41 -24.94 -1.36
CA LEU A 175 -1.04 -25.09 -2.68
C LEU A 175 -1.04 -23.81 -3.54
N LEU A 176 -0.95 -22.62 -2.95
CA LEU A 176 -0.96 -21.36 -3.71
C LEU A 176 0.43 -20.89 -4.17
N ILE A 177 1.51 -21.36 -3.53
CA ILE A 177 2.90 -20.93 -3.84
C ILE A 177 3.41 -21.51 -5.18
N MET A 178 2.72 -22.47 -5.80
CA MET A 178 3.22 -23.19 -6.98
C MET A 178 2.98 -22.54 -8.35
N ILE A 179 2.42 -21.33 -8.46
CA ILE A 179 2.21 -20.71 -9.77
C ILE A 179 2.72 -19.27 -9.76
N ILE A 180 3.96 -19.10 -10.20
CA ILE A 180 4.45 -18.12 -11.18
C ILE A 180 5.99 -18.26 -11.19
N HIS A 181 6.49 -19.25 -11.93
CA HIS A 181 7.83 -19.15 -12.52
C HIS A 181 7.66 -18.62 -13.93
N HIS A 182 7.71 -17.29 -14.07
CA HIS A 182 7.90 -16.65 -15.37
C HIS A 182 9.37 -16.31 -15.56
N PRO A 183 9.92 -16.50 -16.78
CA PRO A 183 11.30 -16.16 -17.08
C PRO A 183 11.55 -14.65 -16.84
N MET A 184 12.68 -14.32 -16.20
CA MET A 184 13.02 -12.97 -15.72
C MET A 184 13.18 -11.89 -16.80
N LEU A 185 13.28 -12.27 -18.09
CA LEU A 185 13.47 -11.32 -19.19
C LEU A 185 12.86 -11.85 -20.47
N ILE A 186 11.99 -11.05 -21.10
CA ILE A 186 11.63 -11.17 -22.52
C ILE A 186 11.93 -9.82 -23.16
N ILE A 187 13.02 -9.74 -23.93
CA ILE A 187 13.38 -8.53 -24.66
C ILE A 187 12.58 -8.50 -25.96
N GLN A 188 11.59 -7.61 -26.06
CA GLN A 188 10.95 -7.28 -27.33
C GLN A 188 11.51 -5.97 -27.87
N LYS A 189 12.21 -6.04 -29.01
CA LYS A 189 12.57 -4.85 -29.79
C LYS A 189 11.33 -4.39 -30.57
N LYS A 190 10.81 -3.21 -30.25
CA LYS A 190 9.93 -2.44 -31.14
C LYS A 190 10.46 -1.02 -31.26
N CYS A 191 10.84 -0.63 -32.48
CA CYS A 191 11.13 0.76 -32.82
C CYS A 191 9.80 1.47 -33.10
N PHE A 192 9.50 2.54 -32.35
CA PHE A 192 8.48 3.51 -32.73
C PHE A 192 9.16 4.83 -33.06
N LEU A 193 8.90 5.33 -34.26
CA LEU A 193 9.33 6.66 -34.68
C LEU A 193 8.33 7.68 -34.13
N CYS A 194 8.66 8.33 -33.01
CA CYS A 194 7.92 9.52 -32.59
C CYS A 194 8.87 10.62 -32.12
N ASN A 195 8.64 11.81 -32.70
CA ASN A 195 9.20 13.14 -32.47
C ASN A 195 10.46 13.55 -33.28
N PRO A 196 10.48 14.75 -33.94
CA PRO A 196 11.63 15.22 -34.75
C PRO A 196 12.86 15.64 -33.93
N MET A 197 12.79 15.60 -32.59
CA MET A 197 13.87 16.01 -31.68
C MET A 197 14.63 14.83 -31.05
N THR A 198 14.13 13.60 -31.17
CA THR A 198 14.70 12.41 -30.52
C THR A 198 15.36 11.51 -31.54
N LYS A 199 16.66 11.72 -31.77
CA LYS A 199 17.50 10.74 -32.47
C LYS A 199 17.51 9.42 -31.67
N MET A 200 16.98 8.38 -32.31
CA MET A 200 17.25 6.94 -32.09
C MET A 200 17.43 6.48 -30.63
N PHE A 201 16.35 6.44 -29.86
CA PHE A 201 16.30 5.69 -28.60
C PHE A 201 15.62 4.33 -28.81
N VAL A 202 16.28 3.25 -28.37
CA VAL A 202 15.69 1.92 -28.31
C VAL A 202 14.86 1.84 -27.03
N ILE A 203 13.53 1.76 -27.17
CA ILE A 203 12.65 1.53 -26.01
C ILE A 203 12.69 0.04 -25.69
N ILE A 204 13.24 -0.31 -24.53
CA ILE A 204 13.19 -1.66 -23.99
C ILE A 204 11.95 -1.76 -23.10
N LYS A 205 10.96 -2.56 -23.51
CA LYS A 205 9.80 -2.85 -22.66
C LYS A 205 10.25 -3.82 -21.56
N GLN A 206 10.36 -3.33 -20.33
CA GLN A 206 10.68 -4.16 -19.17
C GLN A 206 9.40 -4.80 -18.59
N MET A 207 9.52 -5.99 -18.01
CA MET A 207 8.44 -6.60 -17.25
C MET A 207 8.26 -5.88 -15.91
N LYS A 208 7.02 -5.67 -15.47
CA LYS A 208 6.69 -5.03 -14.19
C LYS A 208 7.42 -5.68 -13.00
N ILE A 209 7.51 -7.01 -12.98
CA ILE A 209 8.20 -7.79 -11.94
C ILE A 209 9.71 -7.44 -11.87
N PHE A 210 10.36 -7.26 -13.03
CA PHE A 210 11.78 -6.88 -13.08
C PHE A 210 12.01 -5.48 -12.50
N PHE A 211 11.15 -4.53 -12.88
CA PHE A 211 11.20 -3.16 -12.36
C PHE A 211 10.97 -3.11 -10.84
N GLU A 212 9.96 -3.83 -10.33
CA GLU A 212 9.70 -3.94 -8.89
C GLU A 212 10.89 -4.55 -8.14
N THR A 213 11.50 -5.61 -8.70
CA THR A 213 12.63 -6.30 -8.06
C THR A 213 13.86 -5.41 -7.99
N ILE A 214 14.20 -4.70 -9.07
CA ILE A 214 15.30 -3.73 -9.09
C ILE A 214 15.05 -2.63 -8.08
N SER A 215 13.86 -2.05 -8.09
CA SER A 215 13.56 -0.90 -7.25
C SER A 215 13.61 -1.26 -5.77
N SER A 216 13.09 -2.44 -5.40
CA SER A 216 13.18 -2.97 -4.03
C SER A 216 14.63 -3.22 -3.62
N THR A 217 15.41 -3.88 -4.48
CA THR A 217 16.83 -4.16 -4.22
C THR A 217 17.64 -2.86 -4.10
N LEU A 218 17.34 -1.87 -4.94
CA LEU A 218 18.01 -0.58 -4.94
C LEU A 218 17.71 0.21 -3.66
N ASN A 219 16.46 0.21 -3.20
CA ASN A 219 16.08 0.82 -1.93
C ASN A 219 16.82 0.19 -0.75
N GLN A 220 16.91 -1.14 -0.71
CA GLN A 220 17.68 -1.86 0.33
C GLN A 220 19.17 -1.53 0.26
N LEU A 221 19.75 -1.54 -0.94
CA LEU A 221 21.16 -1.23 -1.15
C LEU A 221 21.46 0.21 -0.71
N TYR A 222 20.62 1.16 -1.09
CA TYR A 222 20.76 2.56 -0.68
C TYR A 222 20.81 2.70 0.84
N GLN A 223 19.90 2.06 1.58
CA GLN A 223 19.91 2.08 3.05
C GLN A 223 21.18 1.46 3.64
N LEU A 224 21.64 0.32 3.09
CA LEU A 224 22.91 -0.30 3.50
C LEU A 224 24.11 0.64 3.28
N PHE A 225 24.15 1.33 2.13
CA PHE A 225 25.19 2.29 1.82
C PHE A 225 25.14 3.52 2.74
N MET A 226 23.94 4.02 3.07
CA MET A 226 23.79 5.14 4.01
C MET A 226 24.28 4.77 5.41
N GLN A 227 23.91 3.59 5.92
CA GLN A 227 24.40 3.08 7.22
C GLN A 227 25.91 2.86 7.23
N ALA A 228 26.46 2.27 6.18
CA ALA A 228 27.90 2.08 6.05
C ALA A 228 28.63 3.43 5.99
N THR A 229 28.09 4.40 5.25
CA THR A 229 28.66 5.75 5.12
C THR A 229 28.65 6.47 6.46
N ASP A 230 27.54 6.41 7.21
CA ASP A 230 27.46 6.98 8.56
C ASP A 230 28.54 6.39 9.48
N TYR A 231 28.72 5.07 9.46
CA TYR A 231 29.77 4.39 10.24
C TYR A 231 31.19 4.82 9.83
N ILE A 232 31.46 4.96 8.52
CA ILE A 232 32.76 5.40 7.99
C ILE A 232 33.06 6.85 8.41
N ILE A 233 32.09 7.75 8.30
CA ILE A 233 32.28 9.18 8.60
C ILE A 233 32.68 9.40 10.07
N HIS A 234 32.20 8.56 10.97
CA HIS A 234 32.51 8.64 12.40
C HIS A 234 33.79 7.91 12.84
N ASN A 235 34.54 7.31 11.91
CA ASN A 235 35.74 6.52 12.23
C ASN A 235 36.96 6.96 11.38
N ASP A 236 37.96 7.53 12.05
CA ASP A 236 39.18 8.08 11.42
C ASP A 236 40.01 7.02 10.68
N GLU A 237 40.04 5.76 11.16
CA GLU A 237 40.75 4.67 10.49
C GLU A 237 40.13 4.37 9.13
N PHE A 238 38.80 4.37 9.06
CA PHE A 238 38.10 4.19 7.79
C PHE A 238 38.28 5.41 6.88
N LEU A 239 38.15 6.65 7.37
CA LEU A 239 38.42 7.84 6.55
C LEU A 239 39.83 7.82 5.94
N THR A 240 40.81 7.33 6.70
CA THR A 240 42.19 7.13 6.23
C THR A 240 42.26 6.02 5.18
N LEU A 241 41.58 4.88 5.40
CA LEU A 241 41.48 3.79 4.43
C LEU A 241 40.86 4.24 3.09
N PHE A 242 39.83 5.10 3.15
CA PHE A 242 39.21 5.75 2.00
C PHE A 242 40.06 6.85 1.37
N LYS A 243 41.26 7.11 1.91
CA LYS A 243 42.23 8.11 1.44
C LYS A 243 41.65 9.53 1.42
N ILE A 244 40.76 9.84 2.35
CA ILE A 244 40.18 11.18 2.50
C ILE A 244 41.19 12.04 3.28
N PRO A 245 41.69 13.17 2.74
CA PRO A 245 42.64 14.02 3.45
C PRO A 245 42.05 14.60 4.74
N ASN A 246 42.83 14.60 5.82
CA ASN A 246 42.38 14.96 7.18
C ASN A 246 41.79 16.37 7.27
N GLN A 247 42.25 17.30 6.43
CA GLN A 247 41.70 18.66 6.32
C GLN A 247 40.21 18.71 5.96
N PHE A 248 39.65 17.65 5.39
CA PHE A 248 38.23 17.56 4.99
C PHE A 248 37.35 16.82 6.00
N TRP A 249 37.92 16.15 7.01
CA TRP A 249 37.14 15.30 7.93
C TRP A 249 36.09 16.09 8.71
N LEU A 250 36.47 17.26 9.23
CA LEU A 250 35.54 18.17 9.92
C LEU A 250 34.40 18.65 9.01
N ARG A 251 34.67 18.82 7.71
CA ARG A 251 33.68 19.29 6.75
C ARG A 251 32.70 18.19 6.36
N ILE A 252 33.19 16.95 6.18
CA ILE A 252 32.36 15.80 5.83
C ILE A 252 31.43 15.42 6.98
N ARG A 253 31.91 15.47 8.23
CA ARG A 253 31.10 15.21 9.43
C ARG A 253 29.98 16.23 9.69
N ARG A 254 30.08 17.41 9.07
CA ARG A 254 29.10 18.50 9.22
C ARG A 254 28.16 18.63 8.03
N SER A 255 28.43 17.90 6.94
CA SER A 255 27.63 17.92 5.72
C SER A 255 26.39 17.06 5.84
#